data_AF-A0A0M3IV78-F1
#
_entry.id   AF-A0A0M3IV78-F1
#
_cell.length_a   1.000
_cell.length_b   1.000
_cell.length_c   1.000
_cell.angle_alpha   90.00
_cell.angle_beta   90.00
_cell.angle_gamma   90.00
#
_symmetry.space_group_name_H-M   'P 1'
#
loop_
_entity.id
_entity.type
_entity.pdbx_description
1 polymer ?
#
loop_
_entity_poly.entity_id
_entity_poly.type
_entity_poly.pdbx_seq_one_letter_code
_entity_poly.pdbx_strand_id
1 'polypeptide(L)'
;MCVEGDFETANAILAEFNRKHPGDFETANAILAEFNRKHPGYAVIPLRRVGIERRMLTLNTPHGATPDYSSVISHFERLIQDPQTPRRLATFYALKLARFHAKTRNDRKLAEKILLDALTRDKDSEQLYLALIDLAYSAPIFDENAVLDALDSALNCEYLSNEEKLRFSQRKLDFLEDLGTDINKYVKYIFKKIKIYMSSDIYESGLKWINCSENFNYNNTVLRKTALTFY
;
A
#
# COMPACT_ATOMS: atom_id res chain seq x y z
N MET A 1 -2.40 -6.27 -15.75
CA MET A 1 -3.01 -5.41 -16.79
C MET A 1 -4.07 -6.26 -17.45
N CYS A 2 -5.36 -5.93 -17.46
CA CYS A 2 -6.04 -4.65 -17.45
C CYS A 2 -7.30 -4.73 -16.57
N VAL A 3 -7.65 -3.66 -15.82
CA VAL A 3 -8.96 -3.55 -15.17
C VAL A 3 -9.50 -2.12 -15.19
N GLU A 4 -8.94 -1.19 -15.96
CA GLU A 4 -9.43 0.20 -15.93
C GLU A 4 -10.78 0.32 -16.66
N GLY A 5 -10.93 -0.26 -17.86
CA GLY A 5 -12.21 -0.25 -18.59
C GLY A 5 -13.35 -1.05 -17.94
N ASP A 6 -13.01 -2.09 -17.17
CA ASP A 6 -13.97 -2.95 -16.47
C ASP A 6 -14.38 -2.40 -15.09
N PHE A 7 -13.55 -1.55 -14.50
CA PHE A 7 -13.80 -0.89 -13.21
C PHE A 7 -14.92 0.14 -13.32
N GLU A 8 -14.92 0.93 -14.40
CA GLU A 8 -15.93 1.97 -14.63
C GLU A 8 -17.32 1.38 -14.81
N THR A 9 -17.44 0.32 -15.61
CA THR A 9 -18.74 -0.33 -15.89
C THR A 9 -19.36 -0.91 -14.61
N ALA A 10 -18.60 -1.66 -13.82
CA ALA A 10 -19.05 -2.22 -12.55
C ALA A 10 -19.46 -1.13 -11.54
N ASN A 11 -18.70 -0.04 -11.47
CA ASN A 11 -19.01 1.07 -10.58
C ASN A 11 -20.21 1.89 -11.06
N ALA A 12 -20.36 2.11 -12.36
CA ALA A 12 -21.50 2.80 -12.94
C ALA A 12 -22.80 2.03 -12.68
N ILE A 13 -22.79 0.70 -12.85
CA ILE A 13 -23.93 -0.16 -12.53
C ILE A 13 -24.31 -0.02 -11.05
N LEU A 14 -23.33 -0.09 -10.15
CA LEU A 14 -23.59 0.02 -8.72
C LEU A 14 -24.04 1.43 -8.30
N ALA A 15 -23.45 2.47 -8.88
CA ALA A 15 -23.82 3.86 -8.61
C ALA A 15 -25.25 4.14 -9.06
N GLU A 16 -25.62 3.69 -10.27
CA GLU A 16 -26.96 3.82 -10.79
C GLU A 16 -27.97 3.00 -9.98
N PHE A 17 -27.60 1.80 -9.53
CA PHE A 17 -28.43 1.01 -8.62
C PHE A 17 -28.68 1.76 -7.30
N ASN A 18 -27.63 2.21 -6.62
CA ASN A 18 -27.76 2.92 -5.33
C ASN A 18 -28.56 4.21 -5.46
N ARG A 19 -28.48 4.88 -6.62
CA ARG A 19 -29.28 6.07 -6.93
C ARG A 19 -30.78 5.74 -7.03
N LYS A 20 -31.13 4.60 -7.61
CA LYS A 20 -32.53 4.17 -7.77
C LYS A 20 -33.11 3.50 -6.54
N HIS A 21 -32.28 2.81 -5.75
CA HIS A 21 -32.70 2.00 -4.61
C HIS A 21 -31.85 2.33 -3.37
N PRO A 22 -32.04 3.52 -2.77
CA PRO A 22 -31.23 3.92 -1.62
C PRO A 22 -31.50 3.01 -0.42
N GLY A 23 -30.45 2.38 0.10
CA GLY A 23 -30.53 1.51 1.28
C GLY A 23 -30.98 0.06 1.00
N ASP A 24 -31.31 -0.30 -0.24
CA ASP A 24 -31.65 -1.68 -0.61
C ASP A 24 -30.38 -2.50 -0.92
N PHE A 25 -29.70 -2.90 0.14
CA PHE A 25 -28.44 -3.62 0.06
C PHE A 25 -28.60 -5.10 -0.34
N GLU A 26 -29.76 -5.70 -0.07
CA GLU A 26 -30.04 -7.10 -0.40
C GLU A 26 -30.17 -7.27 -1.91
N THR A 27 -30.97 -6.42 -2.55
CA THR A 27 -31.12 -6.40 -4.01
C THR A 27 -29.79 -6.04 -4.69
N ALA A 28 -29.03 -5.09 -4.12
CA ALA A 28 -27.69 -4.75 -4.62
C ALA A 28 -26.76 -5.98 -4.66
N ASN A 29 -26.73 -6.74 -3.56
CA ASN A 29 -25.89 -7.93 -3.46
C ASN A 29 -26.34 -9.03 -4.43
N ALA A 30 -27.65 -9.21 -4.63
CA ALA A 30 -28.19 -10.16 -5.60
C ALA A 30 -27.81 -9.81 -7.05
N ILE A 31 -27.92 -8.54 -7.44
CA ILE A 31 -27.52 -8.06 -8.77
C ILE A 31 -26.02 -8.28 -9.00
N LEU A 32 -25.19 -7.94 -8.01
CA LEU A 32 -23.74 -8.14 -8.10
C LEU A 32 -23.36 -9.63 -8.14
N ALA A 33 -24.08 -10.49 -7.41
CA ALA A 33 -23.87 -11.93 -7.47
C ALA A 33 -24.19 -12.49 -8.86
N GLU A 34 -25.31 -12.07 -9.46
CA GLU A 34 -25.70 -12.48 -10.81
C GLU A 34 -24.73 -11.93 -11.87
N PHE A 35 -24.30 -10.67 -11.73
CA PHE A 35 -23.29 -10.07 -12.60
C PHE A 35 -21.97 -10.85 -12.53
N ASN A 36 -21.48 -11.16 -11.33
CA ASN A 36 -20.25 -11.94 -11.14
C ASN A 36 -20.35 -13.35 -11.73
N ARG A 37 -21.54 -13.95 -11.70
CA ARG A 37 -21.80 -15.27 -12.28
C ARG A 37 -21.75 -15.23 -13.81
N LYS A 38 -22.31 -14.18 -14.44
CA LYS A 38 -22.29 -13.97 -15.90
C LYS A 38 -20.93 -13.49 -16.41
N HIS A 39 -20.22 -12.71 -15.60
CA HIS A 39 -18.96 -12.06 -15.92
C HIS A 39 -17.95 -12.32 -14.80
N PRO A 40 -17.36 -13.53 -14.73
CA PRO A 40 -16.32 -13.82 -13.76
C PRO A 40 -15.03 -13.03 -14.07
N GLY A 41 -14.19 -12.83 -13.07
CA GLY A 41 -12.89 -12.14 -13.22
C GLY A 41 -12.89 -10.66 -12.85
N TYR A 42 -14.06 -10.05 -12.64
CA TYR A 42 -14.17 -8.67 -12.18
C TYR A 42 -13.86 -8.55 -10.69
N ALA A 43 -12.57 -8.39 -10.36
CA ALA A 43 -12.02 -8.29 -9.00
C ALA A 43 -12.82 -7.39 -8.04
N VAL A 44 -13.38 -6.30 -8.57
CA VAL A 44 -14.14 -5.28 -7.84
C VAL A 44 -15.48 -5.82 -7.37
N ILE A 45 -16.12 -6.73 -8.12
CA ILE A 45 -17.47 -7.19 -7.82
C ILE A 45 -17.50 -7.97 -6.49
N PRO A 46 -16.64 -8.98 -6.24
CA PRO A 46 -16.53 -9.59 -4.93
C PRO A 46 -16.24 -8.57 -3.82
N LEU A 47 -15.34 -7.63 -4.07
CA LEU A 47 -15.01 -6.58 -3.09
C LEU A 47 -16.21 -5.69 -2.75
N ARG A 48 -17.05 -5.34 -3.74
CA ARG A 48 -18.26 -4.54 -3.53
C ARG A 48 -19.28 -5.29 -2.70
N ARG A 49 -19.47 -6.59 -2.95
CA ARG A 49 -20.36 -7.45 -2.16
C ARG A 49 -19.94 -7.50 -0.69
N VAL A 50 -18.65 -7.73 -0.42
CA VAL A 50 -18.09 -7.67 0.94
C VAL A 50 -18.27 -6.27 1.56
N GLY A 51 -18.12 -5.21 0.77
CA GLY A 51 -18.35 -3.84 1.23
C GLY A 51 -19.82 -3.54 1.58
N ILE A 52 -20.78 -4.11 0.85
CA ILE A 52 -22.22 -4.01 1.13
C ILE A 52 -22.53 -4.72 2.46
N GLU A 53 -22.09 -5.96 2.60
CA GLU A 53 -22.26 -6.76 3.80
C GLU A 53 -21.71 -6.05 5.04
N ARG A 54 -20.48 -5.51 4.95
CA ARG A 54 -19.89 -4.72 6.04
C ARG A 54 -20.79 -3.55 6.45
N ARG A 55 -21.34 -2.79 5.48
CA ARG A 55 -22.23 -1.66 5.78
C ARG A 55 -23.53 -2.12 6.43
N MET A 56 -24.10 -3.22 5.95
CA MET A 56 -25.31 -3.82 6.55
C MET A 56 -25.07 -4.21 8.02
N LEU A 57 -23.95 -4.86 8.30
CA LEU A 57 -23.58 -5.21 9.67
C LEU A 57 -23.44 -3.96 10.54
N THR A 58 -22.79 -2.90 10.04
CA THR A 58 -22.68 -1.63 10.77
C THR A 58 -24.05 -1.00 11.04
N LEU A 59 -24.95 -0.97 10.05
CA LEU A 59 -26.27 -0.34 10.15
C LEU A 59 -27.21 -1.11 11.08
N ASN A 60 -27.16 -2.45 11.03
CA ASN A 60 -28.02 -3.32 11.82
C ASN A 60 -27.51 -3.53 13.25
N THR A 61 -26.27 -3.11 13.54
CA THR A 61 -25.71 -3.21 14.89
C THR A 61 -26.30 -2.11 15.78
N PRO A 62 -26.84 -2.44 16.97
CA PRO A 62 -27.33 -1.44 17.92
C PRO A 62 -26.27 -0.40 18.28
N HIS A 63 -26.69 0.83 18.53
CA HIS A 63 -25.78 1.90 18.92
C HIS A 63 -24.96 1.51 20.16
N GLY A 64 -23.63 1.68 20.06
CA GLY A 64 -22.69 1.34 21.14
C GLY A 64 -22.23 -0.12 21.16
N ALA A 65 -22.83 -1.01 20.36
CA ALA A 65 -22.33 -2.37 20.17
C ALA A 65 -21.26 -2.44 19.07
N THR A 66 -20.38 -3.43 19.15
CA THR A 66 -19.40 -3.71 18.09
C THR A 66 -20.02 -4.65 17.07
N PRO A 67 -20.06 -4.31 15.76
CA PRO A 67 -20.57 -5.21 14.74
C PRO A 67 -19.74 -6.49 14.66
N ASP A 68 -20.40 -7.63 14.54
CA ASP A 68 -19.71 -8.89 14.23
C ASP A 68 -19.36 -8.91 12.74
N TYR A 69 -18.06 -8.85 12.45
CA TYR A 69 -17.52 -8.86 11.09
C TYR A 69 -16.99 -10.24 10.66
N SER A 70 -17.31 -11.32 11.39
CA SER A 70 -16.79 -12.66 11.11
C SER A 70 -17.08 -13.10 9.67
N SER A 71 -18.28 -12.86 9.16
CA SER A 71 -18.66 -13.20 7.78
C SER A 71 -17.89 -12.40 6.72
N VAL A 72 -17.69 -11.09 6.95
CA VAL A 72 -16.88 -10.21 6.09
C VAL A 72 -15.43 -10.70 6.01
N ILE A 73 -14.86 -11.12 7.14
CA ILE A 73 -13.50 -11.63 7.22
C ILE A 73 -13.40 -12.96 6.47
N SER A 74 -14.30 -13.91 6.74
CA SER A 74 -14.34 -15.18 6.03
C SER A 74 -14.52 -15.00 4.52
N HIS A 75 -15.26 -13.98 4.08
CA HIS A 75 -15.37 -13.66 2.65
C HIS A 75 -14.06 -13.18 2.05
N PHE A 76 -13.33 -12.30 2.73
CA PHE A 76 -11.99 -11.90 2.28
C PHE A 76 -11.01 -13.08 2.29
N GLU A 77 -10.99 -13.88 3.35
CA GLU A 77 -10.10 -15.05 3.47
C GLU A 77 -10.33 -16.03 2.33
N ARG A 78 -11.60 -16.34 2.00
CA ARG A 78 -11.93 -17.18 0.84
C ARG A 78 -11.38 -16.61 -0.45
N LEU A 79 -11.54 -15.30 -0.70
CA LEU A 79 -11.00 -14.66 -1.91
C LEU A 79 -9.47 -14.73 -1.97
N ILE A 80 -8.78 -14.60 -0.83
CA ILE A 80 -7.32 -14.61 -0.73
C ILE A 80 -6.74 -16.03 -0.86
N GLN A 81 -7.43 -17.03 -0.30
CA GLN A 81 -6.98 -18.42 -0.21
C GLN A 81 -7.45 -19.30 -1.37
N ASP A 82 -8.42 -18.84 -2.17
CA ASP A 82 -8.89 -19.56 -3.35
C ASP A 82 -7.70 -19.84 -4.32
N PRO A 83 -7.41 -21.12 -4.63
CA PRO A 83 -6.33 -21.49 -5.54
C PRO A 83 -6.49 -20.91 -6.95
N GLN A 84 -7.71 -20.58 -7.36
CA GLN A 84 -8.01 -19.98 -8.66
C GLN A 84 -7.78 -18.46 -8.68
N THR A 85 -7.65 -17.81 -7.51
CA THR A 85 -7.35 -16.38 -7.45
C THR A 85 -5.90 -16.13 -7.86
N PRO A 86 -5.65 -15.34 -8.93
CA PRO A 86 -4.30 -15.00 -9.34
C PRO A 86 -3.52 -14.30 -8.22
N ARG A 87 -2.22 -14.57 -8.12
CA ARG A 87 -1.33 -14.04 -7.06
C ARG A 87 -1.54 -12.55 -6.76
N ARG A 88 -1.43 -11.69 -7.79
CA ARG A 88 -1.60 -10.23 -7.65
C ARG A 88 -3.02 -9.83 -7.22
N LEU A 89 -4.03 -10.62 -7.57
CA LEU A 89 -5.40 -10.39 -7.14
C LEU A 89 -5.60 -10.79 -5.66
N ALA A 90 -4.98 -11.89 -5.21
CA ALA A 90 -4.97 -12.25 -3.80
C ALA A 90 -4.28 -11.15 -2.96
N THR A 91 -3.17 -10.60 -3.43
CA THR A 91 -2.51 -9.42 -2.83
C THR A 91 -3.44 -8.22 -2.74
N PHE A 92 -4.17 -7.91 -3.81
CA PHE A 92 -5.16 -6.84 -3.80
C PHE A 92 -6.22 -7.04 -2.71
N TYR A 93 -6.75 -8.26 -2.54
CA TYR A 93 -7.71 -8.53 -1.48
C TYR A 93 -7.09 -8.48 -0.08
N ALA A 94 -5.87 -8.97 0.11
CA ALA A 94 -5.14 -8.89 1.37
C ALA A 94 -4.92 -7.42 1.81
N LEU A 95 -4.56 -6.54 0.87
CA LEU A 95 -4.45 -5.09 1.11
C LEU A 95 -5.77 -4.48 1.60
N LYS A 96 -6.91 -4.90 1.03
CA LYS A 96 -8.24 -4.43 1.47
C LYS A 96 -8.59 -4.95 2.86
N LEU A 97 -8.31 -6.22 3.14
CA LEU A 97 -8.55 -6.82 4.44
C LEU A 97 -7.67 -6.16 5.53
N ALA A 98 -6.37 -6.00 5.29
CA ALA A 98 -5.46 -5.32 6.21
C ALA A 98 -5.93 -3.89 6.54
N ARG A 99 -6.34 -3.13 5.52
CA ARG A 99 -6.90 -1.78 5.72
C ARG A 99 -8.18 -1.80 6.56
N PHE A 100 -9.05 -2.79 6.35
CA PHE A 100 -10.27 -2.96 7.13
C PHE A 100 -9.93 -3.24 8.62
N HIS A 101 -8.98 -4.12 8.91
CA HIS A 101 -8.53 -4.36 10.28
C HIS A 101 -7.94 -3.10 10.92
N ALA A 102 -7.04 -2.41 10.22
CA ALA A 102 -6.38 -1.21 10.75
C ALA A 102 -7.35 -0.04 10.98
N LYS A 103 -8.29 0.21 10.06
CA LYS A 103 -9.13 1.43 10.09
C LYS A 103 -10.53 1.22 10.66
N THR A 104 -11.11 0.03 10.53
CA THR A 104 -12.47 -0.24 11.03
C THR A 104 -12.48 -1.00 12.34
N ARG A 105 -11.53 -1.92 12.53
CA ARG A 105 -11.43 -2.72 13.77
C ARG A 105 -10.39 -2.21 14.75
N ASN A 106 -9.58 -1.23 14.36
CA ASN A 106 -8.42 -0.75 15.11
C ASN A 106 -7.42 -1.88 15.49
N ASP A 107 -7.40 -2.96 14.70
CA ASP A 107 -6.56 -4.13 14.93
C ASP A 107 -5.34 -4.07 14.00
N ARG A 108 -4.37 -3.26 14.41
CA ARG A 108 -3.17 -2.97 13.63
C ARG A 108 -2.21 -4.16 13.58
N LYS A 109 -2.12 -4.94 14.65
CA LYS A 109 -1.26 -6.13 14.71
C LYS A 109 -1.73 -7.18 13.70
N LEU A 110 -3.04 -7.40 13.60
CA LEU A 110 -3.58 -8.31 12.60
C LEU A 110 -3.43 -7.74 11.18
N ALA A 111 -3.61 -6.43 10.99
CA ALA A 111 -3.37 -5.80 9.69
C ALA A 111 -1.92 -6.00 9.21
N GLU A 112 -0.94 -5.78 10.09
CA GLU A 112 0.48 -6.04 9.81
C GLU A 112 0.72 -7.51 9.47
N LYS A 113 0.20 -8.43 10.29
CA LYS A 113 0.32 -9.87 10.04
C LYS A 113 -0.21 -10.25 8.65
N ILE A 114 -1.39 -9.74 8.25
CA ILE A 114 -1.99 -10.02 6.95
C ILE A 114 -1.09 -9.51 5.80
N LEU A 115 -0.46 -8.34 5.95
CA LEU A 115 0.47 -7.79 4.95
C LEU A 115 1.74 -8.64 4.85
N LEU A 116 2.31 -9.06 5.99
CA LEU A 116 3.49 -9.93 6.03
C LEU A 116 3.19 -11.31 5.45
N ASP A 117 2.05 -11.90 5.79
CA ASP A 117 1.59 -13.18 5.24
C ASP A 117 1.41 -13.08 3.70
N ALA A 118 0.85 -11.96 3.20
CA ALA A 118 0.74 -11.71 1.76
C ALA A 118 2.11 -11.57 1.08
N LEU A 119 3.08 -10.94 1.74
CA LEU A 119 4.46 -10.80 1.23
C LEU A 119 5.14 -12.16 1.05
N THR A 120 4.81 -13.17 1.87
CA THR A 120 5.37 -14.52 1.67
C THR A 120 5.01 -15.11 0.30
N ARG A 121 3.87 -14.70 -0.27
CA ARG A 121 3.34 -15.16 -1.56
C ARG A 121 3.70 -14.24 -2.72
N ASP A 122 3.78 -12.93 -2.50
CA ASP A 122 3.99 -11.90 -3.53
C ASP A 122 5.11 -10.94 -3.12
N LYS A 123 6.34 -11.47 -3.05
CA LYS A 123 7.53 -10.79 -2.50
C LYS A 123 7.98 -9.56 -3.28
N ASP A 124 7.61 -9.46 -4.55
CA ASP A 124 7.91 -8.36 -5.47
C ASP A 124 6.84 -7.25 -5.46
N SER A 125 5.88 -7.30 -4.53
CA SER A 125 4.78 -6.34 -4.50
C SER A 125 5.16 -5.02 -3.82
N GLU A 126 5.46 -3.98 -4.60
CA GLU A 126 5.67 -2.60 -4.11
C GLU A 126 4.48 -2.13 -3.23
N GLN A 127 3.24 -2.55 -3.56
CA GLN A 127 2.03 -2.14 -2.83
C GLN A 127 1.98 -2.67 -1.39
N LEU A 128 2.51 -3.87 -1.13
CA LEU A 128 2.55 -4.43 0.22
C LEU A 128 3.55 -3.68 1.11
N TYR A 129 4.72 -3.36 0.57
CA TYR A 129 5.71 -2.55 1.28
C TYR A 129 5.20 -1.15 1.58
N LEU A 130 4.56 -0.49 0.61
CA LEU A 130 3.91 0.81 0.84
C LEU A 130 2.85 0.72 1.93
N ALA A 131 2.04 -0.34 1.95
CA ALA A 131 1.01 -0.52 2.99
C ALA A 131 1.61 -0.74 4.39
N LEU A 132 2.75 -1.40 4.52
CA LEU A 132 3.48 -1.53 5.79
C LEU A 132 4.02 -0.19 6.27
N ILE A 133 4.60 0.59 5.37
CA ILE A 133 5.09 1.95 5.66
C ILE A 133 3.93 2.85 6.10
N ASP A 134 2.82 2.87 5.36
CA ASP A 134 1.61 3.62 5.72
C ASP A 134 1.04 3.19 7.08
N LEU A 135 1.12 1.89 7.38
CA LEU A 135 0.72 1.37 8.68
C LEU A 135 1.62 1.99 9.75
N ALA A 136 2.95 1.92 9.62
CA ALA A 136 3.90 2.51 10.56
C ALA A 136 3.66 4.03 10.77
N TYR A 137 3.51 4.80 9.69
CA TYR A 137 3.21 6.23 9.75
C TYR A 137 1.93 6.55 10.53
N SER A 138 0.90 5.73 10.37
CA SER A 138 -0.41 5.95 11.00
C SER A 138 -0.52 5.36 12.40
N ALA A 139 0.60 5.01 13.04
CA ALA A 139 0.60 4.53 14.41
C ALA A 139 0.02 5.59 15.37
N PRO A 140 -0.82 5.19 16.35
CA PRO A 140 -1.37 6.15 17.33
C PRO A 140 -0.30 6.90 18.11
N ILE A 141 0.83 6.23 18.36
CA ILE A 141 2.04 6.82 18.90
C ILE A 141 3.07 6.73 17.78
N PHE A 142 3.57 7.88 17.33
CA PHE A 142 4.58 7.94 16.29
C PHE A 142 5.88 7.30 16.79
N ASP A 143 6.42 6.39 15.98
CA ASP A 143 7.70 5.73 16.21
C ASP A 143 8.55 5.85 14.95
N GLU A 144 9.59 6.67 15.02
CA GLU A 144 10.53 6.88 13.92
C GLU A 144 11.18 5.56 13.48
N ASN A 145 11.55 4.69 14.43
CA ASN A 145 12.25 3.46 14.11
C ASN A 145 11.33 2.48 13.39
N ALA A 146 10.05 2.40 13.76
CA ALA A 146 9.09 1.55 13.05
C ALA A 146 8.94 1.95 11.57
N VAL A 147 8.95 3.26 11.26
CA VAL A 147 8.91 3.74 9.87
C VAL A 147 10.21 3.43 9.13
N LEU A 148 11.36 3.64 9.78
CA LEU A 148 12.67 3.32 9.20
C LEU A 148 12.83 1.82 8.93
N ASP A 149 12.39 0.96 9.85
CA ASP A 149 12.43 -0.49 9.70
C ASP A 149 11.54 -0.95 8.54
N ALA A 150 10.34 -0.38 8.39
CA ALA A 150 9.46 -0.66 7.26
C ALA A 150 10.10 -0.22 5.92
N LEU A 151 10.71 0.97 5.86
CA LEU A 151 11.45 1.44 4.67
C LEU A 151 12.66 0.56 4.36
N ASP A 152 13.42 0.17 5.37
CA ASP A 152 14.59 -0.69 5.22
C ASP A 152 14.20 -2.11 4.77
N SER A 153 13.05 -2.62 5.20
CA SER A 153 12.52 -3.90 4.72
C SER A 153 12.32 -3.90 3.19
N ALA A 154 11.85 -2.79 2.62
CA ALA A 154 11.70 -2.63 1.18
C ALA A 154 13.07 -2.48 0.49
N LEU A 155 13.96 -1.65 1.04
CA LEU A 155 15.30 -1.43 0.48
C LEU A 155 16.16 -2.69 0.44
N ASN A 156 16.02 -3.55 1.45
CA ASN A 156 16.76 -4.80 1.57
C ASN A 156 16.10 -5.98 0.84
N CYS A 157 14.91 -5.79 0.25
CA CYS A 157 14.22 -6.86 -0.46
C CYS A 157 14.93 -7.22 -1.77
N GLU A 158 15.33 -8.48 -1.96
CA GLU A 158 16.01 -8.94 -3.18
C GLU A 158 15.10 -8.98 -4.41
N TYR A 159 13.78 -9.09 -4.22
CA TYR A 159 12.80 -9.24 -5.29
C TYR A 159 12.34 -7.92 -5.90
N LEU A 160 12.61 -6.79 -5.23
CA LEU A 160 12.33 -5.46 -5.79
C LEU A 160 13.44 -5.03 -6.76
N SER A 161 13.01 -4.43 -7.86
CA SER A 161 13.89 -3.84 -8.86
C SER A 161 14.68 -2.66 -8.29
N ASN A 162 15.78 -2.32 -8.96
CA ASN A 162 16.58 -1.15 -8.60
C ASN A 162 15.78 0.16 -8.69
N GLU A 163 14.84 0.26 -9.64
CA GLU A 163 13.98 1.42 -9.80
C GLU A 163 12.99 1.56 -8.62
N GLU A 164 12.39 0.46 -8.16
CA GLU A 164 11.53 0.44 -6.97
C GLU A 164 12.32 0.80 -5.71
N LYS A 165 13.51 0.20 -5.54
CA LYS A 165 14.41 0.52 -4.42
C LYS A 165 14.85 1.99 -4.44
N LEU A 166 15.07 2.55 -5.62
CA LEU A 166 15.35 3.98 -5.80
C LEU A 166 14.19 4.83 -5.27
N ARG A 167 12.93 4.48 -5.60
CA ARG A 167 11.74 5.18 -5.08
C ARG A 167 11.62 5.06 -3.55
N PHE A 168 11.85 3.88 -2.97
CA PHE A 168 11.87 3.72 -1.51
C PHE A 168 13.02 4.48 -0.86
N SER A 169 14.17 4.54 -1.51
CA SER A 169 15.33 5.29 -1.03
C SER A 169 15.05 6.78 -1.04
N GLN A 170 14.25 7.25 -2.00
CA GLN A 170 13.77 8.62 -1.99
C GLN A 170 12.87 8.90 -0.79
N ARG A 171 11.84 8.09 -0.60
CA ARG A 171 10.91 8.24 0.52
C ARG A 171 11.60 8.20 1.88
N LYS A 172 12.64 7.39 2.02
CA LYS A 172 13.45 7.35 3.26
C LYS A 172 14.23 8.64 3.48
N LEU A 173 14.74 9.25 2.41
CA LEU A 173 15.42 10.54 2.50
C LEU A 173 14.42 11.64 2.90
N ASP A 174 13.29 11.72 2.21
CA ASP A 174 12.22 12.69 2.49
C ASP A 174 11.75 12.55 3.95
N PHE A 175 11.54 11.32 4.43
CA PHE A 175 11.17 11.05 5.82
C PHE A 175 12.20 11.56 6.84
N LEU A 176 13.49 11.28 6.60
CA LEU A 176 14.56 11.70 7.51
C LEU A 176 14.73 13.22 7.52
N GLU A 177 14.39 13.90 6.42
CA GLU A 177 14.40 15.36 6.32
C GLU A 177 13.23 15.99 7.06
N ASP A 178 12.02 15.47 6.83
CA ASP A 178 10.78 16.06 7.35
C ASP A 178 10.51 15.71 8.82
N LEU A 179 10.83 14.48 9.23
CA LEU A 179 10.38 13.89 10.51
C LEU A 179 11.50 13.24 11.33
N GLY A 180 12.73 13.17 10.79
CA GLY A 180 13.86 12.57 11.48
C GLY A 180 14.30 13.38 12.70
N THR A 181 14.55 12.70 13.82
CA THR A 181 15.01 13.36 15.06
C THR A 181 16.53 13.57 15.13
N ASP A 182 17.30 12.90 14.28
CA ASP A 182 18.77 12.95 14.27
C ASP A 182 19.32 13.25 12.87
N ILE A 183 19.89 14.45 12.72
CA ILE A 183 20.53 14.91 11.48
C ILE A 183 21.68 13.99 11.02
N ASN A 184 22.33 13.26 11.94
CA ASN A 184 23.40 12.34 11.57
C ASN A 184 22.86 11.12 10.82
N LYS A 185 21.62 10.67 11.12
CA LYS A 185 20.96 9.59 10.35
C LYS A 185 20.74 10.04 8.90
N TYR A 186 20.27 11.27 8.70
CA TYR A 186 20.08 11.89 7.39
C TYR A 186 21.40 11.97 6.60
N VAL A 187 22.41 12.61 7.19
CA VAL A 187 23.73 12.79 6.57
C VAL A 187 24.39 11.44 6.22
N LYS A 188 24.38 10.49 7.16
CA LYS A 188 24.92 9.14 6.94
C LYS A 188 24.20 8.43 5.80
N TYR A 189 22.88 8.58 5.72
CA TYR A 189 22.09 7.96 4.66
C TYR A 189 22.42 8.55 3.28
N ILE A 190 22.55 9.88 3.17
CA ILE A 190 22.98 10.55 1.93
C ILE A 190 24.34 10.02 1.48
N PHE A 191 25.33 9.96 2.37
CA PHE A 191 26.66 9.45 2.02
C PHE A 191 26.61 8.00 1.54
N LYS A 192 25.80 7.14 2.19
CA LYS A 192 25.58 5.76 1.74
C LYS A 192 24.95 5.71 0.34
N LYS A 193 23.94 6.54 0.09
CA LYS A 193 23.18 6.61 -1.17
C LYS A 193 24.09 7.06 -2.34
N ILE A 194 24.87 8.13 -2.13
CA ILE A 194 25.85 8.63 -3.11
C ILE A 194 26.87 7.54 -3.45
N LYS A 195 27.42 6.85 -2.44
CA LYS A 195 28.39 5.77 -2.67
C LYS A 195 27.80 4.64 -3.54
N ILE A 196 26.52 4.31 -3.36
CA ILE A 196 25.84 3.28 -4.16
C ILE A 196 25.65 3.74 -5.62
N TYR A 197 25.19 4.97 -5.85
CA TYR A 197 25.04 5.50 -7.23
C TYR A 197 26.36 5.64 -7.96
N MET A 198 27.42 6.01 -7.26
CA MET A 198 28.76 6.16 -7.84
C MET A 198 29.46 4.81 -8.09
N SER A 199 28.94 3.70 -7.56
CA SER A 199 29.52 2.36 -7.74
C SER A 199 28.71 1.47 -8.69
N SER A 200 27.57 1.94 -9.19
CA SER A 200 26.68 1.16 -10.07
C SER A 200 26.50 1.91 -11.40
N ASP A 201 26.25 1.18 -12.50
CA ASP A 201 25.94 1.77 -13.83
C ASP A 201 24.62 2.58 -13.87
N ILE A 202 24.06 2.92 -12.70
CA ILE A 202 22.89 3.76 -12.49
C ILE A 202 23.29 5.25 -12.43
N TYR A 203 24.50 5.58 -12.93
CA TYR A 203 25.08 6.92 -12.94
C TYR A 203 24.18 7.96 -13.61
N GLU A 204 23.54 7.65 -14.74
CA GLU A 204 22.66 8.59 -15.43
C GLU A 204 21.42 8.96 -14.61
N SER A 205 20.81 7.97 -13.94
CA SER A 205 19.67 8.21 -13.05
C SER A 205 20.09 8.95 -11.77
N GLY A 206 21.30 8.67 -11.25
CA GLY A 206 21.88 9.36 -10.09
C GLY A 206 22.28 10.82 -10.38
N LEU A 207 22.84 11.11 -11.55
CA LEU A 207 23.18 12.47 -12.01
C LEU A 207 21.92 13.31 -12.25
N LYS A 208 20.88 12.71 -12.84
CA LYS A 208 19.56 13.36 -12.97
C LYS A 208 18.97 13.72 -11.60
N TRP A 209 19.28 12.93 -10.57
CA TRP A 209 18.86 13.16 -9.20
C TRP A 209 19.59 14.34 -8.54
N ILE A 210 20.92 14.41 -8.69
CA ILE A 210 21.72 15.57 -8.24
C ILE A 210 21.17 16.85 -8.89
N ASN A 211 20.95 16.86 -10.20
CA ASN A 211 20.45 18.02 -10.93
C ASN A 211 18.98 18.38 -10.59
N CYS A 212 18.13 17.43 -10.20
CA CYS A 212 16.77 17.74 -9.72
C CYS A 212 16.77 18.35 -8.32
N SER A 213 17.69 17.93 -7.45
CA SER A 213 17.82 18.50 -6.09
C SER A 213 18.35 19.94 -6.10
N GLU A 214 19.05 20.37 -7.16
CA GLU A 214 19.52 21.75 -7.35
C GLU A 214 18.39 22.79 -7.50
N ASN A 215 17.15 22.36 -7.78
CA ASN A 215 15.99 23.26 -7.81
C ASN A 215 15.40 23.57 -6.42
N PHE A 216 15.87 22.90 -5.36
CA PHE A 216 15.60 23.27 -3.97
C PHE A 216 16.85 23.95 -3.38
N ASN A 217 16.87 25.26 -3.54
CA ASN A 217 18.00 26.13 -3.27
C ASN A 217 18.27 26.25 -1.76
N TYR A 218 19.44 25.80 -1.27
CA TYR A 218 20.34 26.58 -0.39
C TYR A 218 21.68 25.86 -0.16
N ASN A 219 22.76 26.40 -0.72
CA ASN A 219 24.15 26.34 -0.22
C ASN A 219 24.69 25.02 0.36
N ASN A 220 24.54 23.89 -0.34
CA ASN A 220 25.23 22.67 0.07
C ASN A 220 26.64 22.56 -0.56
N THR A 221 27.51 23.51 -0.19
CA THR A 221 28.93 23.58 -0.58
C THR A 221 29.72 22.32 -0.19
N VAL A 222 29.20 21.54 0.77
CA VAL A 222 29.77 20.27 1.21
C VAL A 222 29.67 19.21 0.13
N LEU A 223 28.51 19.06 -0.51
CA LEU A 223 28.30 18.06 -1.58
C LEU A 223 29.19 18.32 -2.80
N ARG A 224 29.37 19.59 -3.19
CA ARG A 224 30.31 19.97 -4.26
C ARG A 224 31.76 19.64 -3.90
N LYS A 225 32.19 19.95 -2.67
CA LYS A 225 33.57 19.68 -2.25
C LYS A 225 33.85 18.18 -2.18
N THR A 226 32.92 17.39 -1.64
CA THR A 226 33.12 15.94 -1.55
C THR A 226 33.13 15.28 -2.93
N ALA A 227 32.26 15.69 -3.85
CA ALA A 227 32.26 15.16 -5.23
C ALA A 227 33.54 15.52 -6.01
N LEU A 228 34.12 16.70 -5.77
CA LEU A 228 35.36 17.15 -6.43
C LEU A 228 36.64 16.58 -5.79
N THR A 229 36.62 16.17 -4.51
CA THR A 229 37.78 15.54 -3.86
C THR A 229 37.98 14.06 -4.21
N PHE A 230 37.05 13.45 -4.96
CA PHE A 230 37.18 12.09 -5.48
C PHE A 230 37.60 12.02 -6.96
N TYR A 231 38.04 13.15 -7.53
CA TYR A 231 38.75 13.23 -8.82
C TYR A 231 40.24 13.45 -8.60
#